data_AF-A0A3B3ZVS5-F1
#
_entry.id   AF-A0A3B3ZVS5-F1
#
_cell.length_a   1.000
_cell.length_b   1.000
_cell.length_c   1.000
_cell.angle_alpha   90.00
_cell.angle_beta   90.00
_cell.angle_gamma   90.00
#
_symmetry.space_group_name_H-M   'P 1'
#
loop_
_entity.id
_entity.type
_entity.pdbx_description
1 polymer ?
#
loop_
_entity_poly.entity_id
_entity_poly.type
_entity_poly.pdbx_seq_one_letter_code
_entity_poly.pdbx_strand_id
1 'polypeptide(L)'
;TAAPATRLRISGRKWMDGWTDKYIVLNTFVFTCYLQREVHFWFATGGAGFCLSRALAERMAPWASGSQFEQTSALIRLPDDCTVGFIVEQRLGLSMVHCSLFHSHLENLFLLYLNDTVSLLLQVTLSYGMLENKLNTIEVRGSFSTEQDPSRFKTVHCLLYPFTSWSPRG
;
A
#
# COMPACT_ATOMS: atom_id res chain seq x y z
N THR A 1 -7.27 21.35 -7.61
CA THR A 1 -5.98 20.72 -7.24
C THR A 1 -6.28 19.50 -6.40
N ALA A 2 -6.07 18.29 -6.91
CA ALA A 2 -6.29 17.07 -6.14
C ALA A 2 -5.28 17.02 -4.97
N ALA A 3 -5.75 16.73 -3.76
CA ALA A 3 -4.85 16.54 -2.63
C ALA A 3 -3.88 15.38 -2.95
N PRO A 4 -2.57 15.53 -2.71
CA PRO A 4 -1.63 14.44 -2.92
C PRO A 4 -2.06 13.24 -2.06
N ALA A 5 -2.16 12.07 -2.68
CA ALA A 5 -2.51 10.83 -1.99
C ALA A 5 -1.55 10.60 -0.83
N THR A 6 -2.11 10.44 0.37
CA THR A 6 -1.32 10.27 1.60
C THR A 6 -1.76 8.97 2.28
N ARG A 7 -0.80 8.30 2.95
CA ARG A 7 -1.00 7.02 3.62
C ARG A 7 -0.81 7.15 5.12
N LEU A 8 -1.70 6.51 5.88
CA LEU A 8 -1.55 6.29 7.31
C LEU A 8 -1.07 4.84 7.55
N ARG A 9 -0.02 4.69 8.37
CA ARG A 9 0.36 3.39 8.93
C ARG A 9 -0.30 3.24 10.29
N ILE A 10 -1.07 2.17 10.47
CA ILE A 10 -1.85 1.90 11.69
C ILE A 10 -1.05 1.06 12.67
N SER A 11 -0.40 -0.01 12.19
CA SER A 11 0.19 -1.01 13.07
C SER A 11 1.71 -0.89 13.22
N GLY A 12 2.14 -0.89 14.49
CA GLY A 12 3.51 -1.12 14.93
C GLY A 12 3.81 -2.59 15.32
N ARG A 13 2.88 -3.53 15.10
CA ARG A 13 3.14 -4.95 15.40
C ARG A 13 4.30 -5.48 14.56
N LYS A 14 5.09 -6.39 15.13
CA LYS A 14 6.12 -7.15 14.41
C LYS A 14 5.45 -8.21 13.52
N TRP A 15 4.84 -7.79 12.42
CA TRP A 15 4.19 -8.70 11.45
C TRP A 15 5.20 -9.55 10.65
N MET A 16 6.49 -9.20 10.70
CA MET A 16 7.54 -9.76 9.84
C MET A 16 8.57 -10.60 10.57
N ASP A 17 8.36 -10.93 11.85
CA ASP A 17 9.27 -11.81 12.57
C ASP A 17 9.28 -13.20 11.90
N GLY A 18 10.48 -13.70 11.57
CA GLY A 18 10.66 -14.98 10.88
C GLY A 18 10.44 -14.97 9.35
N TRP A 19 10.34 -13.80 8.72
CA TRP A 19 10.17 -13.70 7.26
C TRP A 19 11.50 -13.78 6.51
N THR A 20 11.68 -14.85 5.73
CA THR A 20 12.74 -14.98 4.72
C THR A 20 12.14 -14.92 3.31
N ASP A 21 12.71 -14.12 2.42
CA ASP A 21 12.36 -14.05 0.99
C ASP A 21 10.88 -13.79 0.67
N LYS A 22 10.25 -12.84 1.37
CA LYS A 22 8.85 -12.49 1.14
C LYS A 22 8.67 -11.06 0.65
N TYR A 23 7.70 -10.90 -0.25
CA TYR A 23 7.17 -9.63 -0.71
C TYR A 23 5.65 -9.62 -0.56
N ILE A 24 5.11 -8.60 0.11
CA ILE A 24 3.66 -8.48 0.36
C ILE A 24 2.98 -7.63 -0.71
N VAL A 25 1.88 -8.14 -1.23
CA VAL A 25 1.13 -7.58 -2.36
C VAL A 25 -0.34 -7.41 -2.00
N LEU A 26 -0.94 -6.37 -2.57
CA LEU A 26 -2.38 -6.29 -2.78
C LEU A 26 -2.75 -6.87 -4.13
N ASN A 27 -3.91 -7.51 -4.23
CA ASN A 27 -4.45 -8.17 -5.43
C ASN A 27 -4.41 -7.27 -6.69
N THR A 28 -3.24 -7.10 -7.30
CA THR A 28 -3.03 -6.23 -8.47
C THR A 28 -2.10 -6.93 -9.44
N PHE A 29 -2.59 -7.05 -10.67
CA PHE A 29 -1.96 -7.79 -11.74
C PHE A 29 -1.70 -6.84 -12.91
N VAL A 30 -0.55 -6.99 -13.56
CA VAL A 30 -0.20 -6.20 -14.74
C VAL A 30 0.16 -7.10 -15.90
N PHE A 31 -0.21 -6.64 -17.09
CA PHE A 31 0.21 -7.17 -18.36
C PHE A 31 1.15 -6.15 -19.01
N THR A 32 2.27 -6.63 -19.57
CA THR A 32 3.15 -5.80 -20.40
C THR A 32 3.85 -6.63 -21.47
N CYS A 33 4.32 -5.96 -22.51
CA CYS A 33 5.19 -6.56 -23.52
C CYS A 33 6.66 -6.33 -23.14
N TYR A 34 7.41 -7.41 -22.95
CA TYR A 34 8.84 -7.38 -22.66
C TYR A 34 9.59 -8.32 -23.63
N LEU A 35 10.61 -7.78 -24.31
CA LEU A 35 11.36 -8.49 -25.38
C LEU A 35 10.46 -9.15 -26.43
N GLN A 36 9.44 -8.42 -26.92
CA GLN A 36 8.47 -8.91 -27.92
C GLN A 36 7.65 -10.13 -27.46
N ARG A 37 7.60 -10.40 -26.15
CA ARG A 37 6.76 -11.43 -25.56
C ARG A 37 5.82 -10.79 -24.54
N GLU A 38 4.63 -11.35 -24.49
CA GLU A 38 3.67 -11.05 -23.43
C GLU A 38 4.19 -11.59 -22.10
N VAL A 39 4.21 -10.73 -21.10
CA VAL A 39 4.64 -11.06 -19.74
C VAL A 39 3.56 -10.61 -18.76
N HIS A 40 3.27 -11.52 -17.84
CA HIS A 40 2.26 -11.36 -16.82
C HIS A 40 2.92 -11.52 -15.46
N PHE A 41 2.64 -10.59 -14.56
CA PHE A 41 3.10 -10.69 -13.19
C PHE A 41 2.19 -9.90 -12.27
N TRP A 42 2.19 -10.32 -11.01
CA TRP A 42 1.54 -9.57 -9.96
C TRP A 42 2.45 -8.40 -9.54
N PHE A 43 1.91 -7.35 -8.95
CA PHE A 43 2.71 -6.31 -8.27
C PHE A 43 1.94 -5.71 -7.10
N ALA A 44 2.64 -5.13 -6.13
CA ALA A 44 1.99 -4.43 -5.02
C ALA A 44 1.77 -2.96 -5.37
N THR A 45 0.55 -2.45 -5.26
CA THR A 45 0.29 -1.03 -5.51
C THR A 45 1.11 -0.14 -4.58
N GLY A 46 1.95 0.71 -5.17
CA GLY A 46 2.85 1.60 -4.45
C GLY A 46 2.11 2.52 -3.49
N GLY A 47 0.86 2.89 -3.78
CA GLY A 47 -0.04 3.75 -2.99
C GLY A 47 -0.63 3.11 -1.72
N ALA A 48 -0.81 1.80 -1.67
CA ALA A 48 -1.19 1.10 -0.43
C ALA A 48 0.00 0.79 0.47
N GLY A 49 1.16 0.60 -0.16
CA GLY A 49 2.38 0.16 0.50
C GLY A 49 2.57 -1.34 0.41
N PHE A 50 3.82 -1.72 0.54
CA PHE A 50 4.27 -3.10 0.47
C PHE A 50 5.46 -3.29 1.39
N CYS A 51 5.86 -4.54 1.58
CA CYS A 51 6.98 -4.89 2.44
C CYS A 51 7.90 -5.87 1.72
N LEU A 52 9.20 -5.62 1.81
CA LEU A 52 10.27 -6.47 1.31
C LEU A 52 11.11 -6.93 2.50
N SER A 53 11.37 -8.23 2.59
CA SER A 53 12.41 -8.72 3.51
C SER A 53 13.78 -8.21 3.07
N ARG A 54 14.70 -8.04 4.02
CA ARG A 54 16.08 -7.63 3.72
C ARG A 54 16.77 -8.58 2.73
N ALA A 55 16.65 -9.89 2.95
CA ALA A 55 17.24 -10.90 2.09
C ALA A 55 16.74 -10.78 0.64
N LEU A 56 15.43 -10.54 0.46
CA LEU A 56 14.86 -10.29 -0.87
C LEU A 56 15.41 -9.00 -1.49
N ALA A 57 15.47 -7.90 -0.73
CA ALA A 57 16.03 -6.64 -1.23
C ALA A 57 17.49 -6.78 -1.68
N GLU A 58 18.29 -7.57 -0.94
CA GLU A 58 19.67 -7.89 -1.32
C GLU A 58 19.73 -8.70 -2.63
N ARG A 59 18.83 -9.68 -2.82
CA ARG A 59 18.73 -10.44 -4.07
C ARG A 59 18.28 -9.59 -5.26
N MET A 60 17.50 -8.53 -5.03
CA MET A 60 17.06 -7.60 -6.07
C MET A 60 18.16 -6.64 -6.54
N ALA A 61 19.27 -6.52 -5.80
CA ALA A 61 20.31 -5.53 -6.06
C ALA A 61 20.83 -5.47 -7.52
N PRO A 62 21.01 -6.59 -8.26
CA PRO A 62 21.46 -6.54 -9.66
C PRO A 62 20.54 -5.74 -10.60
N TRP A 63 19.25 -5.61 -10.26
CA TRP A 63 18.26 -4.87 -11.06
C TRP A 63 17.74 -3.62 -10.36
N ALA A 64 18.01 -3.44 -9.06
CA ALA A 64 17.42 -2.37 -8.25
C ALA A 64 18.45 -1.38 -7.70
N SER A 65 19.75 -1.69 -7.70
CA SER A 65 20.78 -0.81 -7.13
C SER A 65 21.36 0.17 -8.15
N GLY A 66 21.74 1.37 -7.70
CA GLY A 66 22.28 2.42 -8.57
C GLY A 66 21.28 2.83 -9.66
N SER A 67 21.77 2.95 -10.90
CA SER A 67 20.94 3.29 -12.06
C SER A 67 20.16 2.10 -12.65
N GLN A 68 20.34 0.88 -12.11
CA GLN A 68 19.70 -0.31 -12.68
C GLN A 68 18.18 -0.31 -12.53
N PHE A 69 17.67 0.29 -11.45
CA PHE A 69 16.22 0.36 -11.24
C PHE A 69 15.54 1.18 -12.33
N GLU A 70 16.10 2.36 -12.63
CA GLU A 70 15.62 3.24 -13.69
C GLU A 70 15.71 2.57 -15.07
N GLN A 71 16.83 1.89 -15.36
CA GLN A 71 16.99 1.11 -16.60
C GLN A 71 15.97 -0.02 -16.72
N THR A 72 15.71 -0.74 -15.62
CA THR A 72 14.72 -1.83 -15.59
C THR A 72 13.31 -1.28 -15.83
N SER A 73 12.96 -0.18 -15.15
CA SER A 73 11.68 0.53 -15.32
C SER A 73 11.48 1.01 -16.76
N ALA A 74 12.49 1.68 -17.33
CA ALA A 74 12.46 2.16 -18.71
C ALA A 74 12.31 1.04 -19.74
N LEU A 75 12.93 -0.12 -19.48
CA LEU A 75 12.89 -1.28 -20.35
C LEU A 75 11.48 -1.91 -20.41
N ILE A 76 10.79 -2.02 -19.28
CA ILE A 76 9.43 -2.57 -19.22
C ILE A 76 8.34 -1.51 -19.44
N ARG A 77 8.70 -0.22 -19.37
CA ARG A 77 7.82 0.95 -19.51
C ARG A 77 6.66 0.95 -18.52
N LEU A 78 6.94 0.58 -17.28
CA LEU A 78 5.96 0.55 -16.20
C LEU A 78 6.43 1.40 -15.01
N PRO A 79 5.52 1.84 -14.12
CA PRO A 79 5.88 2.59 -12.92
C PRO A 79 6.77 1.80 -11.94
N ASP A 80 7.27 2.49 -10.91
CA ASP A 80 8.22 1.94 -9.94
C ASP A 80 7.69 0.71 -9.19
N ASP A 81 6.42 0.72 -8.79
CA ASP A 81 5.79 -0.37 -8.06
C ASP A 81 5.62 -1.63 -8.92
N CYS A 82 5.28 -1.46 -10.19
CA CYS A 82 5.35 -2.52 -11.20
C CYS A 82 6.80 -3.01 -11.41
N THR A 83 7.79 -2.11 -11.41
CA THR A 83 9.20 -2.49 -11.59
C THR A 83 9.70 -3.38 -10.46
N VAL A 84 9.31 -3.09 -9.22
CA VAL A 84 9.57 -3.97 -8.07
C VAL A 84 8.95 -5.35 -8.27
N GLY A 85 7.65 -5.41 -8.65
CA GLY A 85 6.96 -6.67 -8.92
C GLY A 85 7.61 -7.49 -10.04
N PHE A 86 8.03 -6.82 -11.12
CA PHE A 86 8.74 -7.44 -12.24
C PHE A 86 10.06 -8.07 -11.79
N ILE A 87 10.87 -7.38 -10.98
CA ILE A 87 12.12 -7.95 -10.47
C ILE A 87 11.83 -9.20 -9.62
N VAL A 88 10.83 -9.16 -8.74
CA VAL A 88 10.51 -10.27 -7.85
C VAL A 88 9.97 -11.49 -8.63
N GLU A 89 8.93 -11.31 -9.46
CA GLU A 89 8.29 -12.45 -10.14
C GLU A 89 9.06 -12.90 -11.38
N GLN A 90 9.60 -11.97 -12.18
CA GLN A 90 10.18 -12.29 -13.49
C GLN A 90 11.70 -12.45 -13.47
N ARG A 91 12.43 -11.71 -12.62
CA ARG A 91 13.90 -11.85 -12.52
C ARG A 91 14.32 -12.87 -11.46
N LEU A 92 13.65 -12.88 -10.31
CA LEU A 92 13.97 -13.77 -9.20
C LEU A 92 13.12 -15.05 -9.18
N GLY A 93 12.03 -15.10 -9.95
CA GLY A 93 11.15 -16.28 -10.02
C GLY A 93 10.40 -16.56 -8.72
N LEU A 94 10.15 -15.53 -7.91
CA LEU A 94 9.49 -15.66 -6.60
C LEU A 94 8.02 -15.26 -6.71
N SER A 95 7.14 -16.10 -6.19
CA SER A 95 5.73 -15.75 -6.03
C SER A 95 5.54 -14.84 -4.83
N MET A 96 4.67 -13.85 -4.98
CA MET A 96 4.44 -12.87 -3.94
C MET A 96 3.33 -13.32 -2.96
N VAL A 97 3.33 -12.72 -1.77
CA VAL A 97 2.40 -13.04 -0.70
C VAL A 97 1.27 -12.02 -0.67
N HIS A 98 0.05 -12.48 -0.90
CA HIS A 98 -1.13 -11.62 -0.85
C HIS A 98 -1.52 -11.28 0.59
N CYS A 99 -1.79 -10.00 0.87
CA CYS A 99 -2.25 -9.54 2.18
C CYS A 99 -3.35 -8.50 2.04
N SER A 100 -4.51 -8.78 2.64
CA SER A 100 -5.69 -7.91 2.60
C SER A 100 -5.66 -6.80 3.65
N LEU A 101 -4.51 -6.51 4.28
CA LEU A 101 -4.39 -5.52 5.36
C LEU A 101 -3.77 -4.18 4.91
N PHE A 102 -3.38 -4.08 3.65
CA PHE A 102 -2.87 -2.85 3.05
C PHE A 102 -3.98 -2.27 2.18
N HIS A 103 -4.15 -0.94 2.16
CA HIS A 103 -5.25 -0.34 1.40
C HIS A 103 -4.83 0.92 0.66
N SER A 104 -5.07 0.94 -0.65
CA SER A 104 -4.92 2.10 -1.53
C SER A 104 -6.24 2.86 -1.66
N HIS A 105 -6.16 4.17 -1.93
CA HIS A 105 -7.33 4.97 -2.34
C HIS A 105 -7.84 4.61 -3.74
N LEU A 106 -7.20 3.66 -4.42
CA LEU A 106 -7.70 3.06 -5.66
C LEU A 106 -8.67 1.89 -5.41
N GLU A 107 -8.87 1.49 -4.15
CA GLU A 107 -9.87 0.51 -3.73
C GLU A 107 -11.13 1.21 -3.21
N ASN A 108 -12.25 0.50 -3.08
CA ASN A 108 -13.44 1.05 -2.45
C ASN A 108 -13.28 1.07 -0.91
N LEU A 109 -12.69 2.14 -0.37
CA LEU A 109 -12.37 2.28 1.06
C LEU A 109 -13.60 2.37 1.96
N PHE A 110 -14.75 2.75 1.40
CA PHE A 110 -16.03 2.77 2.11
C PHE A 110 -16.39 1.38 2.65
N LEU A 111 -16.07 0.31 1.91
CA LEU A 111 -16.39 -1.07 2.30
C LEU A 111 -15.59 -1.57 3.51
N LEU A 112 -14.45 -0.93 3.85
CA LEU A 112 -13.63 -1.35 5.00
C LEU A 112 -14.35 -1.11 6.33
N TYR A 113 -15.25 -0.12 6.39
CA TYR A 113 -15.99 0.22 7.61
C TYR A 113 -17.15 -0.73 7.91
N LEU A 114 -17.72 -1.37 6.88
CA LEU A 114 -18.86 -2.29 7.02
C LEU A 114 -18.55 -3.49 7.93
N ASN A 115 -17.27 -3.75 8.23
CA ASN A 115 -16.79 -4.87 9.03
C ASN A 115 -16.52 -4.54 10.52
N ASP A 116 -17.06 -3.41 11.04
CA ASP A 116 -16.87 -2.91 12.42
C ASP A 116 -15.52 -2.19 12.70
N THR A 117 -15.55 -1.27 13.67
CA THR A 117 -14.43 -0.41 14.08
C THR A 117 -13.22 -1.24 14.53
N VAL A 118 -13.44 -2.39 15.16
CA VAL A 118 -12.34 -3.27 15.59
C VAL A 118 -11.53 -3.77 14.39
N SER A 119 -12.20 -4.15 13.30
CA SER A 119 -11.54 -4.63 12.07
C SER A 119 -10.71 -3.55 11.39
N LEU A 120 -11.16 -2.29 11.45
CA LEU A 120 -10.41 -1.14 10.92
C LEU A 120 -9.07 -0.96 11.66
N LEU A 121 -9.05 -1.17 12.98
CA LEU A 121 -7.84 -1.03 13.80
C LEU A 121 -6.83 -2.18 13.59
N LEU A 122 -7.24 -3.28 12.94
CA LEU A 122 -6.35 -4.40 12.60
C LEU A 122 -5.59 -4.20 11.29
N GLN A 123 -6.00 -3.24 10.46
CA GLN A 123 -5.34 -2.94 9.19
C GLN A 123 -3.90 -2.46 9.40
N VAL A 124 -3.05 -2.63 8.39
CA VAL A 124 -1.65 -2.19 8.43
C VAL A 124 -1.52 -0.79 7.85
N THR A 125 -2.15 -0.55 6.70
CA THR A 125 -2.16 0.76 6.05
C THR A 125 -3.55 1.15 5.60
N LEU A 126 -3.82 2.45 5.65
CA LEU A 126 -4.97 3.09 5.00
C LEU A 126 -4.48 4.25 4.14
N SER A 127 -5.24 4.58 3.11
CA SER A 127 -4.99 5.73 2.25
C SER A 127 -6.22 6.62 2.17
N TYR A 128 -6.08 7.82 1.62
CA TYR A 128 -7.17 8.62 1.09
C TYR A 128 -6.68 9.32 -0.17
N GLY A 129 -7.60 9.67 -1.06
CA GLY A 129 -7.25 10.32 -2.33
C GLY A 129 -8.45 10.42 -3.25
N MET A 130 -8.24 10.95 -4.44
CA MET A 130 -9.31 11.03 -5.44
C MET A 130 -9.44 9.69 -6.18
N LEU A 131 -10.65 9.15 -6.26
CA LEU A 131 -11.03 8.04 -7.13
C LEU A 131 -12.23 8.50 -7.95
N GLU A 132 -12.13 8.44 -9.28
CA GLU A 132 -13.22 8.87 -10.20
C GLU A 132 -13.79 10.27 -9.88
N ASN A 133 -12.90 11.23 -9.59
CA ASN A 133 -13.26 12.61 -9.20
C ASN A 133 -14.04 12.76 -7.90
N LYS A 134 -14.14 11.71 -7.07
CA LYS A 134 -14.65 11.77 -5.71
C LYS A 134 -13.54 11.54 -4.71
N LEU A 135 -13.60 12.25 -3.58
CA LEU A 135 -12.69 11.99 -2.48
C LEU A 135 -13.03 10.62 -1.89
N ASN A 136 -12.14 9.66 -2.06
CA ASN A 136 -12.24 8.32 -1.52
C ASN A 136 -11.52 8.25 -0.18
N THR A 137 -12.30 7.95 0.86
CA THR A 137 -11.87 7.89 2.25
C THR A 137 -12.57 6.70 2.89
N ILE A 138 -12.01 6.22 3.99
CA ILE A 138 -12.74 5.31 4.87
C ILE A 138 -13.96 6.01 5.46
N GLU A 139 -15.02 5.26 5.75
CA GLU A 139 -16.06 5.74 6.64
C GLU A 139 -15.64 5.44 8.08
N VAL A 140 -15.71 6.40 8.98
CA VAL A 140 -15.44 6.18 10.41
C VAL A 140 -16.12 7.27 11.23
N ARG A 141 -16.80 6.87 12.29
CA ARG A 141 -17.41 7.80 13.24
C ARG A 141 -16.37 8.37 14.18
N GLY A 142 -16.45 9.67 14.44
CA GLY A 142 -15.59 10.34 15.41
C GLY A 142 -15.97 11.79 15.62
N SER A 143 -15.25 12.45 16.51
CA SER A 143 -15.57 13.81 16.97
C SER A 143 -15.21 14.92 15.98
N PHE A 144 -14.53 14.61 14.87
CA PHE A 144 -14.15 15.58 13.85
C PHE A 144 -15.13 15.59 12.67
N SER A 145 -15.61 16.77 12.28
CA SER A 145 -16.40 16.94 11.05
C SER A 145 -15.55 16.68 9.80
N THR A 146 -16.19 16.45 8.64
CA THR A 146 -15.50 16.21 7.35
C THR A 146 -14.55 17.35 6.98
N GLU A 147 -14.90 18.59 7.33
CA GLU A 147 -14.08 19.77 7.09
C GLU A 147 -12.81 19.79 7.96
N GLN A 148 -12.90 19.29 9.20
CA GLN A 148 -11.80 19.29 10.17
C GLN A 148 -10.79 18.15 9.94
N ASP A 149 -11.23 17.06 9.33
CA ASP A 149 -10.44 15.85 9.09
C ASP A 149 -10.81 15.18 7.75
N PRO A 150 -10.66 15.85 6.59
CA PRO A 150 -11.14 15.32 5.31
C PRO A 150 -10.55 13.94 4.96
N SER A 151 -9.37 13.62 5.48
CA SER A 151 -8.72 12.30 5.34
C SER A 151 -9.29 11.18 6.23
N ARG A 152 -10.00 11.55 7.30
CA ARG A 152 -10.38 10.70 8.44
C ARG A 152 -9.21 10.19 9.29
N PHE A 153 -7.96 10.59 9.01
CA PHE A 153 -6.79 10.10 9.73
C PHE A 153 -6.68 10.64 11.15
N LYS A 154 -7.16 11.85 11.46
CA LYS A 154 -7.20 12.31 12.86
C LYS A 154 -8.17 11.46 13.68
N THR A 155 -9.30 11.14 13.09
CA THR A 155 -10.32 10.26 13.70
C THR A 155 -9.73 8.87 13.96
N VAL A 156 -9.11 8.23 12.97
CA VAL A 156 -8.43 6.93 13.14
C VAL A 156 -7.32 7.01 14.19
N HIS A 157 -6.52 8.07 14.18
CA HIS A 157 -5.46 8.25 15.16
C HIS A 157 -6.02 8.32 16.58
N CYS A 158 -7.12 9.05 16.81
CA CYS A 158 -7.76 9.13 18.12
C CYS A 158 -8.36 7.79 18.56
N LEU A 159 -8.86 6.96 17.63
CA LEU A 159 -9.31 5.60 17.95
C LEU A 159 -8.14 4.68 18.35
N LEU A 160 -6.98 4.81 17.70
CA LEU A 160 -5.78 4.03 18.02
C LEU A 160 -5.10 4.51 19.32
N TYR A 161 -5.10 5.82 19.56
CA TYR A 161 -4.39 6.48 20.65
C TYR A 161 -5.31 7.42 21.42
N PRO A 162 -6.29 6.89 22.18
CA PRO A 162 -7.37 7.66 22.79
C PRO A 162 -6.91 8.67 23.85
N PHE A 163 -5.70 8.49 24.41
CA PHE A 163 -5.14 9.37 25.43
C PHE A 163 -4.27 10.51 24.86
N THR A 164 -4.28 10.70 23.55
CA THR A 164 -3.53 11.77 22.90
C THR A 164 -4.14 13.13 23.26
N SER A 165 -3.29 14.10 23.65
CA SER A 165 -3.72 15.37 24.29
C SER A 165 -4.61 16.27 23.43
N TRP A 166 -4.52 16.16 22.10
CA TRP A 166 -5.33 16.92 21.15
C TRP A 166 -6.59 16.18 20.68
N SER A 167 -6.78 14.93 21.11
CA SER A 167 -8.02 14.20 20.83
C SER A 167 -9.19 14.93 21.47
N PRO A 168 -10.29 15.19 20.75
CA PRO A 168 -11.49 15.75 21.33
C PRO A 168 -11.96 14.82 22.44
N ARG A 169 -12.13 15.35 23.64
CA ARG A 169 -12.74 14.59 24.74
C ARG A 169 -14.22 14.45 24.42
N GLY A 170 -14.63 13.23 24.09
CA GLY A 170 -16.04 12.85 24.02
C GLY A 170 -16.66 12.83 25.41
#